data_AF-A0A929NQ66-F1
#
_entry.id   AF-A0A929NQ66-F1
#
_cell.length_a   1.000
_cell.length_b   1.000
_cell.length_c   1.000
_cell.angle_alpha   90.00
_cell.angle_beta   90.00
_cell.angle_gamma   90.00
#
_symmetry.space_group_name_H-M   'P 1'
#
loop_
_entity.id
_entity.type
_entity.pdbx_description
1 polymer ?
#
loop_
_entity_poly.entity_id
_entity_poly.type
_entity_poly.pdbx_seq_one_letter_code
_entity_poly.pdbx_strand_id
1 'polypeptide(L)'
;IMAGAALGLGVLCLLLWVPIFLRSAAFSTSIYEWIEAQEAAQLAKLETLAADFDELAFDNGRAQLRLLRDKLEGLTQVLKRRLDSGEMTYGRYLGMAQEVYGAALDNLHEVAVALRSVSTIDPGYLQKRLGELEHERQRSDDHERELKALRDRDTLLEDTNRRVAQLMAQNESALTVIDQTSAALAATRTEQGHATLDAETAMAELEQLAGRAGKYAASR
;
A
#
# COMPACT_ATOMS: atom_id res chain seq x y z
N ILE A 1 -16.64 0.37 58.52
CA ILE A 1 -17.02 0.95 57.20
C ILE A 1 -15.87 0.88 56.18
N MET A 2 -14.60 0.89 56.58
CA MET A 2 -13.45 0.86 55.64
C MET A 2 -13.18 -0.48 54.92
N ALA A 3 -13.75 -1.61 55.37
CA ALA A 3 -13.51 -2.92 54.74
C ALA A 3 -14.40 -3.22 53.52
N GLY A 4 -15.56 -2.55 53.39
CA GLY A 4 -16.49 -2.78 52.27
C GLY A 4 -16.10 -2.07 50.97
N ALA A 5 -15.36 -0.96 51.06
CA ALA A 5 -14.95 -0.16 49.90
C ALA A 5 -13.85 -0.83 49.06
N ALA A 6 -12.94 -1.58 49.69
CA ALA A 6 -11.84 -2.26 49.01
C ALA A 6 -12.33 -3.48 48.18
N LEU A 7 -13.33 -4.22 48.67
CA LEU A 7 -13.94 -5.34 47.94
C LEU A 7 -14.80 -4.87 46.77
N GLY A 8 -15.51 -3.74 46.91
CA GLY A 8 -16.31 -3.17 45.82
C GLY A 8 -15.46 -2.71 44.62
N LEU A 9 -14.29 -2.12 44.87
CA LEU A 9 -13.39 -1.64 43.82
C LEU A 9 -12.69 -2.78 43.07
N GLY A 10 -12.29 -3.84 43.79
CA GLY A 10 -11.69 -5.04 43.18
C GLY A 10 -12.66 -5.79 42.26
N VAL A 11 -13.93 -5.90 42.66
CA VAL A 11 -14.99 -6.50 41.84
C VAL A 11 -15.34 -5.62 40.64
N LEU A 12 -15.34 -4.28 40.78
CA LEU A 12 -15.57 -3.38 39.66
C LEU A 12 -14.45 -3.44 38.62
N CYS A 13 -13.19 -3.53 39.04
CA CYS A 13 -12.05 -3.71 38.13
C CYS A 13 -12.09 -5.08 37.42
N LEU A 14 -12.47 -6.16 38.13
CA LEU A 14 -12.67 -7.49 37.53
C LEU A 14 -13.91 -7.58 36.64
N LEU A 15 -14.92 -6.74 36.84
CA LEU A 15 -16.10 -6.68 35.95
C LEU A 15 -15.90 -5.76 34.76
N LEU A 16 -15.00 -4.77 34.85
CA LEU A 16 -14.65 -3.87 33.75
C LEU A 16 -13.57 -4.46 32.84
N TRP A 17 -12.68 -5.34 33.34
CA TRP A 17 -11.67 -5.95 32.48
C TRP A 17 -12.27 -6.92 31.45
N VAL A 18 -13.35 -7.65 31.80
CA VAL A 18 -14.00 -8.63 30.94
C VAL A 18 -14.58 -7.98 29.67
N PRO A 19 -15.38 -6.90 29.75
CA PRO A 19 -15.89 -6.22 28.56
C PRO A 19 -14.80 -5.49 27.78
N ILE A 20 -13.73 -4.99 28.42
CA ILE A 20 -12.59 -4.38 27.71
C ILE A 20 -11.83 -5.45 26.92
N PHE A 21 -11.57 -6.61 27.53
CA PHE A 21 -10.85 -7.73 26.92
C PHE A 21 -11.70 -8.46 25.85
N LEU A 22 -13.02 -8.60 26.07
CA LEU A 22 -13.96 -9.09 25.07
C LEU A 22 -14.09 -8.11 23.91
N ARG A 23 -14.07 -6.79 24.16
CA ARG A 23 -14.09 -5.79 23.10
C ARG A 23 -12.80 -5.76 22.31
N SER A 24 -11.63 -5.94 22.94
CA SER A 24 -10.36 -6.08 22.22
C SER A 24 -10.28 -7.39 21.44
N ALA A 25 -10.81 -8.50 21.98
CA ALA A 25 -10.89 -9.77 21.27
C ALA A 25 -11.85 -9.71 20.08
N ALA A 26 -13.07 -9.20 20.26
CA ALA A 26 -14.03 -9.01 19.17
C ALA A 26 -13.54 -8.00 18.11
N PHE A 27 -12.85 -6.95 18.53
CA PHE A 27 -12.20 -6.00 17.62
C PHE A 27 -11.09 -6.66 16.80
N SER A 28 -10.24 -7.46 17.46
CA SER A 28 -9.18 -8.23 16.82
C SER A 28 -9.77 -9.17 15.76
N THR A 29 -10.80 -9.97 16.11
CA THR A 29 -11.48 -10.85 15.15
C THR A 29 -12.09 -10.08 13.99
N SER A 30 -12.73 -8.94 14.24
CA SER A 30 -13.32 -8.10 13.18
C SER A 30 -12.29 -7.49 12.23
N ILE A 31 -11.08 -7.18 12.73
CA ILE A 31 -9.97 -6.71 11.89
C ILE A 31 -9.50 -7.85 10.98
N TYR A 32 -9.34 -9.06 11.52
CA TYR A 32 -8.89 -10.21 10.72
C TYR A 32 -9.90 -10.59 9.64
N GLU A 33 -11.20 -10.66 9.97
CA GLU A 33 -12.26 -10.93 9.00
C GLU A 33 -12.32 -9.86 7.90
N TRP A 34 -12.16 -8.58 8.28
CA TRP A 34 -12.14 -7.48 7.32
C TRP A 34 -10.91 -7.53 6.41
N ILE A 35 -9.72 -7.82 6.95
CA ILE A 35 -8.48 -7.99 6.15
C ILE A 35 -8.66 -9.13 5.16
N GLU A 36 -9.15 -10.28 5.60
CA GLU A 36 -9.28 -11.48 4.76
C GLU A 36 -10.28 -11.26 3.60
N ALA A 37 -11.41 -10.63 3.89
CA ALA A 37 -12.39 -10.26 2.86
C ALA A 37 -11.80 -9.25 1.85
N GLN A 38 -10.99 -8.30 2.33
CA GLN A 38 -10.40 -7.29 1.46
C GLN A 38 -9.26 -7.86 0.61
N GLU A 39 -8.43 -8.74 1.17
CA GLU A 39 -7.33 -9.42 0.46
C GLU A 39 -7.87 -10.26 -0.71
N ALA A 40 -8.96 -11.01 -0.50
CA ALA A 40 -9.57 -11.81 -1.56
C ALA A 40 -10.07 -10.95 -2.73
N ALA A 41 -10.77 -9.86 -2.43
CA ALA A 41 -11.27 -8.93 -3.45
C ALA A 41 -10.12 -8.22 -4.20
N GLN A 42 -9.06 -7.85 -3.48
CA GLN A 42 -7.87 -7.22 -4.05
C GLN A 42 -7.08 -8.19 -4.93
N LEU A 43 -6.99 -9.47 -4.57
CA LEU A 43 -6.30 -10.48 -5.36
C LEU A 43 -6.97 -10.67 -6.74
N ALA A 44 -8.30 -10.80 -6.76
CA ALA A 44 -9.05 -10.92 -8.01
C ALA A 44 -8.85 -9.69 -8.93
N LYS A 45 -8.83 -8.50 -8.33
CA LYS A 45 -8.59 -7.25 -9.05
C LYS A 45 -7.17 -7.16 -9.59
N LEU A 46 -6.17 -7.60 -8.81
CA LEU A 46 -4.78 -7.67 -9.24
C LEU A 46 -4.61 -8.59 -10.46
N GLU A 47 -5.19 -9.79 -10.42
CA GLU A 47 -5.09 -10.76 -11.52
C GLU A 47 -5.71 -10.21 -12.81
N THR A 48 -6.87 -9.57 -12.69
CA THR A 48 -7.55 -8.93 -13.83
C THR A 48 -6.71 -7.80 -14.41
N LEU A 49 -6.21 -6.91 -13.55
CA LEU A 49 -5.35 -5.78 -13.97
C LEU A 49 -4.03 -6.23 -14.59
N ALA A 50 -3.43 -7.30 -14.06
CA ALA A 50 -2.21 -7.85 -14.62
C ALA A 50 -2.45 -8.33 -16.06
N ALA A 51 -3.54 -9.08 -16.28
CA ALA A 51 -3.93 -9.54 -17.60
C ALA A 51 -4.23 -8.39 -18.57
N ASP A 52 -4.95 -7.36 -18.11
CA ASP A 52 -5.24 -6.17 -18.91
C ASP A 52 -3.95 -5.46 -19.36
N PHE A 53 -2.99 -5.28 -18.46
CA PHE A 53 -1.73 -4.61 -18.79
C PHE A 53 -0.76 -5.47 -19.60
N ASP A 54 -0.89 -6.79 -19.57
CA ASP A 54 -0.19 -7.69 -20.50
C ASP A 54 -0.75 -7.53 -21.92
N GLU A 55 -2.08 -7.55 -22.07
CA GLU A 55 -2.74 -7.38 -23.37
C GLU A 55 -2.49 -5.99 -23.97
N LEU A 56 -2.52 -4.94 -23.14
CA LEU A 56 -2.23 -3.56 -23.54
C LEU A 56 -0.73 -3.29 -23.74
N ALA A 57 0.14 -4.26 -23.45
CA ALA A 57 1.60 -4.10 -23.45
C ALA A 57 2.07 -2.86 -22.63
N PHE A 58 1.40 -2.56 -21.52
CA PHE A 58 1.65 -1.36 -20.72
C PHE A 58 2.57 -1.66 -19.53
N ASP A 59 3.88 -1.69 -19.80
CA ASP A 59 4.93 -2.11 -18.85
C ASP A 59 4.94 -1.32 -17.54
N ASN A 60 4.67 -0.01 -17.63
CA ASN A 60 4.64 0.87 -16.46
C ASN A 60 3.52 0.50 -15.48
N GLY A 61 2.34 0.12 -16.00
CA GLY A 61 1.23 -0.37 -15.18
C GLY A 61 1.58 -1.67 -14.45
N ARG A 62 2.24 -2.61 -15.14
CA ARG A 62 2.72 -3.87 -14.54
C ARG A 62 3.79 -3.64 -13.47
N ALA A 63 4.66 -2.66 -13.68
CA ALA A 63 5.64 -2.27 -12.67
C ALA A 63 4.97 -1.69 -11.42
N GLN A 64 4.05 -0.73 -11.58
CA GLN A 64 3.34 -0.14 -10.44
C GLN A 64 2.47 -1.15 -9.69
N LEU A 65 1.81 -2.09 -10.39
CA LEU A 65 1.02 -3.15 -9.76
C LEU A 65 1.87 -4.01 -8.80
N ARG A 66 3.07 -4.40 -9.24
CA ARG A 66 4.02 -5.17 -8.41
C ARG A 66 4.51 -4.34 -7.22
N LEU A 67 4.94 -3.10 -7.45
CA LEU A 67 5.42 -2.21 -6.39
C LEU A 67 4.35 -1.97 -5.33
N LEU A 68 3.09 -1.79 -5.73
CA LEU A 68 1.99 -1.55 -4.82
C LEU A 68 1.77 -2.75 -3.88
N ARG A 69 1.79 -3.97 -4.43
CA ARG A 69 1.70 -5.22 -3.65
C ARG A 69 2.86 -5.34 -2.67
N ASP A 70 4.08 -5.19 -3.15
CA ASP A 70 5.29 -5.35 -2.34
C ASP A 70 5.31 -4.34 -1.18
N LYS A 71 4.88 -3.10 -1.41
CA LYS A 71 4.83 -2.06 -0.38
C LYS A 71 3.74 -2.29 0.66
N LEU A 72 2.54 -2.71 0.26
CA LEU A 72 1.50 -3.05 1.23
C LEU A 72 1.92 -4.23 2.11
N GLU A 73 2.51 -5.26 1.51
CA GLU A 73 3.05 -6.39 2.26
C GLU A 73 4.16 -5.93 3.23
N GLY A 74 5.12 -5.14 2.75
CA GLY A 74 6.20 -4.60 3.56
C GLY A 74 5.70 -3.78 4.76
N LEU A 75 4.74 -2.87 4.53
CA LEU A 75 4.13 -2.08 5.60
C LEU A 75 3.40 -2.97 6.61
N THR A 76 2.63 -3.95 6.13
CA THR A 76 1.91 -4.89 6.99
C THR A 76 2.87 -5.69 7.88
N GLN A 77 4.00 -6.12 7.33
CA GLN A 77 5.05 -6.80 8.12
C GLN A 77 5.69 -5.87 9.16
N VAL A 78 5.93 -4.59 8.82
CA VAL A 78 6.43 -3.61 9.79
C VAL A 78 5.43 -3.40 10.92
N LEU A 79 4.14 -3.25 10.59
CA LEU A 79 3.06 -3.10 11.57
C LEU A 79 3.00 -4.29 12.52
N LYS A 80 3.01 -5.53 12.00
CA LYS A 80 2.99 -6.76 12.81
C LYS A 80 4.20 -6.89 13.75
N ARG A 81 5.36 -6.34 13.37
CA ARG A 81 6.59 -6.36 14.20
C ARG A 81 6.65 -5.24 15.23
N ARG A 82 5.88 -4.18 15.04
CA ARG A 82 5.96 -2.98 15.89
C ARG A 82 4.76 -2.82 16.81
N LEU A 83 3.59 -3.28 16.42
CA LEU A 83 2.35 -3.09 17.17
C LEU A 83 1.68 -4.44 17.41
N ASP A 84 1.03 -4.57 18.56
CA ASP A 84 0.14 -5.70 18.78
C ASP A 84 -1.10 -5.54 17.89
N SER A 85 -1.48 -6.62 17.19
CA SER A 85 -2.67 -6.66 16.33
C SER A 85 -3.99 -6.31 17.04
N GLY A 86 -4.05 -6.45 18.37
CA GLY A 86 -5.19 -6.06 19.20
C GLY A 86 -5.24 -4.57 19.53
N GLU A 87 -4.21 -3.79 19.21
CA GLU A 87 -4.20 -2.35 19.43
C GLU A 87 -5.01 -1.60 18.37
N MET A 88 -5.79 -0.61 18.79
CA MET A 88 -6.51 0.28 17.86
C MET A 88 -5.59 0.98 16.86
N THR A 89 -4.35 1.28 17.28
CA THR A 89 -3.34 1.92 16.44
C THR A 89 -2.92 1.02 15.27
N TYR A 90 -2.77 -0.30 15.50
CA TYR A 90 -2.49 -1.26 14.43
C TYR A 90 -3.59 -1.25 13.38
N GLY A 91 -4.83 -1.45 13.81
CA GLY A 91 -5.99 -1.48 12.90
C GLY A 91 -6.16 -0.18 12.12
N ARG A 92 -5.89 0.98 12.76
CA ARG A 92 -5.96 2.28 12.10
C ARG A 92 -4.92 2.44 10.99
N TYR A 93 -3.66 2.10 11.23
CA TYR A 93 -2.62 2.21 10.20
C TYR A 93 -2.83 1.22 9.06
N LEU A 94 -3.16 -0.04 9.40
CA LEU A 94 -3.44 -1.06 8.40
C LEU A 94 -4.65 -0.69 7.53
N GLY A 95 -5.72 -0.21 8.17
CA GLY A 95 -6.92 0.29 7.49
C GLY A 95 -6.63 1.37 6.46
N MET A 96 -5.88 2.41 6.86
CA MET A 96 -5.48 3.48 5.95
C MET A 96 -4.55 2.99 4.83
N ALA A 97 -3.61 2.09 5.14
CA ALA A 97 -2.73 1.53 4.12
C ALA A 97 -3.51 0.77 3.04
N GLN A 98 -4.50 -0.01 3.47
CA GLN A 98 -5.40 -0.77 2.61
C GLN A 98 -6.35 0.12 1.79
N GLU A 99 -6.78 1.25 2.34
CA GLU A 99 -7.55 2.26 1.61
C GLU A 99 -6.71 2.92 0.51
N VAL A 100 -5.49 3.35 0.84
CA VAL A 100 -4.53 3.92 -0.12
C VAL A 100 -4.20 2.92 -1.22
N TYR A 101 -3.99 1.65 -0.86
CA TYR A 101 -3.78 0.55 -1.80
C TYR A 101 -4.98 0.35 -2.73
N GLY A 102 -6.20 0.33 -2.18
CA GLY A 102 -7.43 0.22 -2.96
C GLY A 102 -7.59 1.36 -3.97
N ALA A 103 -7.39 2.60 -3.53
CA ALA A 103 -7.44 3.77 -4.40
C ALA A 103 -6.39 3.73 -5.52
N ALA A 104 -5.18 3.23 -5.23
CA ALA A 104 -4.15 3.05 -6.25
C ALA A 104 -4.53 1.96 -7.27
N LEU A 105 -5.17 0.88 -6.84
CA LEU A 105 -5.72 -0.13 -7.75
C LEU A 105 -6.88 0.41 -8.60
N ASP A 106 -7.74 1.27 -8.04
CA ASP A 106 -8.78 1.98 -8.80
C ASP A 106 -8.16 2.85 -9.89
N ASN A 107 -7.13 3.62 -9.55
CA ASN A 107 -6.40 4.43 -10.54
C ASN A 107 -5.80 3.57 -11.66
N LEU A 108 -5.20 2.41 -11.34
CA LEU A 108 -4.68 1.49 -12.35
C LEU A 108 -5.79 0.90 -13.23
N HIS A 109 -6.97 0.65 -12.66
CA HIS A 109 -8.14 0.22 -13.42
C HIS A 109 -8.60 1.30 -14.40
N GLU A 110 -8.70 2.55 -13.94
CA GLU A 110 -9.02 3.68 -14.81
C GLU A 110 -7.98 3.86 -15.93
N VAL A 111 -6.70 3.61 -15.65
CA VAL A 111 -5.64 3.59 -16.67
C VAL A 111 -5.90 2.50 -17.72
N ALA A 112 -6.20 1.28 -17.29
CA ALA A 112 -6.48 0.17 -18.21
C ALA A 112 -7.70 0.47 -19.10
N VAL A 113 -8.79 0.98 -18.53
CA VAL A 113 -10.00 1.39 -19.26
C VAL A 113 -9.69 2.50 -20.27
N ALA A 114 -8.95 3.53 -19.85
CA ALA A 114 -8.56 4.64 -20.72
C ALA A 114 -7.71 4.17 -21.90
N LEU A 115 -6.66 3.39 -21.64
CA LEU A 115 -5.81 2.82 -22.70
C LEU A 115 -6.60 1.90 -23.64
N ARG A 116 -7.51 1.08 -23.10
CA ARG A 116 -8.37 0.21 -23.92
C ARG A 116 -9.22 1.02 -24.90
N SER A 117 -9.79 2.14 -24.45
CA SER A 117 -10.67 2.99 -25.27
C SER A 117 -10.00 3.57 -26.51
N VAL A 118 -8.67 3.73 -26.49
CA VAL A 118 -7.88 4.28 -27.61
C VAL A 118 -6.99 3.23 -28.29
N SER A 119 -7.03 1.97 -27.84
CA SER A 119 -6.14 0.91 -28.32
C SER A 119 -6.25 0.59 -29.82
N THR A 120 -7.37 0.93 -30.45
CA THR A 120 -7.61 0.73 -31.89
C THR A 120 -7.15 1.92 -32.74
N ILE A 121 -6.72 3.02 -32.11
CA ILE A 121 -6.18 4.18 -32.81
C ILE A 121 -4.70 3.91 -33.10
N ASP A 122 -4.35 3.80 -34.39
CA ASP A 122 -2.96 3.74 -34.86
C ASP A 122 -2.39 5.17 -34.95
N PRO A 123 -1.47 5.58 -34.05
CA PRO A 123 -0.92 6.94 -34.06
C PRO A 123 -0.05 7.21 -35.29
N GLY A 124 0.63 6.18 -35.81
CA GLY A 124 1.51 6.30 -36.98
C GLY A 124 0.70 6.54 -38.25
N TYR A 125 -0.38 5.80 -38.44
CA TYR A 125 -1.33 6.06 -39.52
C TYR A 125 -1.95 7.46 -39.40
N LEU A 126 -2.38 7.82 -38.19
CA LEU A 126 -3.07 9.09 -37.94
C LEU A 126 -2.19 10.30 -38.23
N GLN A 127 -0.95 10.31 -37.73
CA GLN A 127 0.03 11.38 -38.00
C GLN A 127 0.39 11.46 -39.49
N LYS A 128 0.61 10.31 -40.13
CA LYS A 128 0.90 10.26 -41.57
C LYS A 128 -0.23 10.87 -42.38
N ARG A 129 -1.48 10.47 -42.11
CA ARG A 129 -2.66 10.93 -42.85
C ARG A 129 -2.94 12.41 -42.62
N LEU A 130 -2.79 12.90 -41.39
CA LEU A 130 -2.87 14.34 -41.09
C LEU A 130 -1.84 15.12 -41.91
N GLY A 131 -0.58 14.65 -41.94
CA GLY A 131 0.47 15.28 -42.74
C GLY A 131 0.16 15.30 -44.24
N GLU A 132 -0.36 14.22 -44.81
CA GLU A 132 -0.77 14.16 -46.22
C GLU A 132 -1.84 15.21 -46.55
N LEU A 133 -2.91 15.27 -45.74
CA LEU A 133 -4.05 16.17 -45.95
C LEU A 133 -3.69 17.65 -45.76
N GLU A 134 -2.70 17.97 -44.92
CA GLU A 134 -2.27 19.35 -44.70
C GLU A 134 -1.51 19.94 -45.89
N HIS A 135 -0.86 19.10 -46.71
CA HIS A 135 -0.07 19.53 -47.87
C HIS A 135 -0.87 19.55 -49.19
N GLU A 136 -2.12 19.10 -49.19
CA GLU A 136 -2.98 19.14 -50.37
C GLU A 136 -3.45 20.57 -50.70
N ARG A 137 -3.22 20.99 -51.95
CA ARG A 137 -3.54 22.35 -52.44
C ARG A 137 -5.03 22.62 -52.61
N GLN A 138 -5.86 21.59 -52.74
CA GLN A 138 -7.28 21.71 -53.01
C GLN A 138 -8.07 21.01 -51.92
N ARG A 139 -8.75 21.80 -51.09
CA ARG A 139 -9.61 21.30 -50.02
C ARG A 139 -11.03 21.19 -50.55
N SER A 140 -11.51 19.96 -50.66
CA SER A 140 -12.92 19.65 -50.85
C SER A 140 -13.66 19.62 -49.50
N ASP A 141 -15.00 19.65 -49.50
CA ASP A 141 -15.78 19.47 -48.29
C ASP A 141 -15.53 18.09 -47.64
N ASP A 142 -15.24 17.06 -48.44
CA ASP A 142 -14.86 15.72 -47.95
C ASP A 142 -13.50 15.75 -47.23
N HIS A 143 -12.54 16.51 -47.77
CA HIS A 143 -11.24 16.74 -47.13
C HIS A 143 -11.37 17.39 -45.76
N GLU A 144 -12.20 18.42 -45.65
CA GLU A 144 -12.40 19.11 -44.38
C GLU A 144 -13.06 18.21 -43.33
N ARG A 145 -14.03 17.38 -43.75
CA ARG A 145 -14.66 16.38 -42.87
C ARG A 145 -13.65 15.35 -42.36
N GLU A 146 -12.82 14.81 -43.25
CA GLU A 146 -11.79 13.83 -42.86
C GLU A 146 -10.76 14.45 -41.91
N LEU A 147 -10.24 15.63 -42.26
CA LEU A 147 -9.26 16.35 -41.44
C LEU A 147 -9.80 16.62 -40.02
N LYS A 148 -11.06 17.02 -39.91
CA LYS A 148 -11.71 17.21 -38.60
C LYS A 148 -11.77 15.90 -37.81
N ALA A 149 -12.23 14.81 -38.42
CA ALA A 149 -12.33 13.52 -37.74
C ALA A 149 -10.97 12.99 -37.25
N LEU A 150 -9.90 13.19 -38.03
CA LEU A 150 -8.55 12.82 -37.64
C LEU A 150 -8.02 13.67 -36.48
N ARG A 151 -8.26 14.98 -36.50
CA ARG A 151 -7.88 15.88 -35.39
C ARG A 151 -8.65 15.58 -34.10
N ASP A 152 -9.94 15.25 -34.20
CA ASP A 152 -10.74 14.84 -33.04
C ASP A 152 -10.17 13.55 -32.41
N ARG A 153 -9.74 12.59 -33.24
CA ARG A 153 -9.08 11.35 -32.77
C ARG A 153 -7.70 11.60 -32.18
N ASP A 154 -6.91 12.52 -32.74
CA ASP A 154 -5.61 12.92 -32.19
C ASP A 154 -5.79 13.52 -30.79
N THR A 155 -6.72 14.46 -30.67
CA THR A 155 -7.06 15.12 -29.40
C THR A 155 -7.49 14.10 -28.35
N LEU A 156 -8.35 13.14 -28.73
CA LEU A 156 -8.76 12.06 -27.85
C LEU A 156 -7.56 11.23 -27.34
N LEU A 157 -6.61 10.90 -28.21
CA LEU A 157 -5.41 10.16 -27.85
C LEU A 157 -4.53 10.96 -26.88
N GLU A 158 -4.32 12.25 -27.15
CA GLU A 158 -3.55 13.14 -26.29
C GLU A 158 -4.19 13.30 -24.90
N ASP A 159 -5.50 13.51 -24.84
CA ASP A 159 -6.22 13.67 -23.58
C ASP A 159 -6.21 12.38 -22.76
N THR A 160 -6.38 11.22 -23.39
CA THR A 160 -6.22 9.92 -22.75
C THR A 160 -4.81 9.74 -22.19
N ASN A 161 -3.77 10.04 -22.97
CA ASN A 161 -2.38 9.92 -22.50
C ASN A 161 -2.09 10.86 -21.32
N ARG A 162 -2.62 12.09 -21.36
CA ARG A 162 -2.51 13.04 -20.25
C ARG A 162 -3.20 12.51 -18.99
N ARG A 163 -4.39 11.93 -19.13
CA ARG A 163 -5.13 11.35 -18.02
C ARG A 163 -4.41 10.15 -17.42
N VAL A 164 -3.87 9.26 -18.25
CA VAL A 164 -3.04 8.13 -17.82
C VAL A 164 -1.83 8.62 -17.04
N ALA A 165 -1.10 9.61 -17.55
CA ALA A 165 0.06 10.18 -16.86
C ALA A 165 -0.31 10.76 -15.48
N GLN A 166 -1.44 11.45 -15.38
CA GLN A 166 -1.93 12.00 -14.10
C GLN A 166 -2.23 10.90 -13.07
N LEU A 167 -2.94 9.84 -13.48
CA LEU A 167 -3.27 8.71 -12.60
C LEU A 167 -2.01 7.96 -12.14
N MET A 168 -1.07 7.74 -13.05
CA MET A 168 0.22 7.11 -12.73
C MET A 168 1.04 7.95 -11.73
N ALA A 169 1.02 9.28 -11.85
CA ALA A 169 1.67 10.18 -10.91
C ALA A 169 0.99 10.18 -9.52
N GLN A 170 -0.34 10.10 -9.47
CA GLN A 170 -1.08 9.96 -8.22
C GLN A 170 -0.70 8.66 -7.50
N ASN A 171 -0.56 7.56 -8.24
CA ASN A 171 -0.08 6.29 -7.69
C ASN A 171 1.34 6.39 -7.14
N GLU A 172 2.25 7.07 -7.83
CA GLU A 172 3.61 7.27 -7.34
C GLU A 172 3.63 8.02 -5.99
N SER A 173 2.77 9.03 -5.86
CA SER A 173 2.57 9.73 -4.58
C SER A 173 2.03 8.80 -3.49
N ALA A 174 1.07 7.93 -3.81
CA ALA A 174 0.52 6.96 -2.88
C ALA A 174 1.58 5.95 -2.40
N LEU A 175 2.37 5.41 -3.32
CA LEU A 175 3.50 4.51 -3.02
C LEU A 175 4.51 5.18 -2.09
N THR A 176 4.82 6.46 -2.33
CA THR A 176 5.72 7.26 -1.48
C THR A 176 5.18 7.42 -0.06
N VAL A 177 3.88 7.68 0.09
CA VAL A 177 3.24 7.80 1.42
C VAL A 177 3.32 6.48 2.18
N ILE A 178 3.12 5.33 1.50
CA ILE A 178 3.27 4.01 2.12
C ILE A 178 4.71 3.79 2.59
N ASP A 179 5.71 4.15 1.79
CA ASP A 179 7.12 4.03 2.19
C ASP A 179 7.46 4.91 3.40
N GLN A 180 7.05 6.18 3.37
CA GLN A 180 7.29 7.13 4.45
C GLN A 180 6.63 6.65 5.75
N THR A 181 5.40 6.14 5.67
CA THR A 181 4.68 5.58 6.81
C THR A 181 5.39 4.34 7.34
N SER A 182 5.82 3.44 6.46
CA SER A 182 6.59 2.25 6.83
C SER A 182 7.89 2.60 7.54
N ALA A 183 8.64 3.58 7.02
CA ALA A 183 9.88 4.05 7.61
C ALA A 183 9.65 4.71 8.98
N ALA A 184 8.63 5.54 9.12
CA ALA A 184 8.28 6.19 10.38
C ALA A 184 7.88 5.16 11.46
N LEU A 185 7.08 4.16 11.09
CA LEU A 185 6.68 3.07 11.99
C LEU A 185 7.88 2.19 12.36
N ALA A 186 8.77 1.89 11.41
CA ALA A 186 9.98 1.13 11.67
C ALA A 186 10.93 1.85 12.66
N ALA A 187 11.00 3.18 12.60
CA ALA A 187 11.81 4.01 13.50
C ALA A 187 11.16 4.22 14.89
N THR A 188 9.85 4.01 15.01
CA THR A 188 9.15 4.18 16.28
C THR A 188 9.53 3.04 17.23
N ARG A 189 10.17 3.38 18.35
CA ARG A 189 10.47 2.45 19.44
C ARG A 189 9.17 2.12 20.16
N THR A 190 8.58 0.96 19.87
CA THR A 190 7.49 0.41 20.69
C THR A 190 8.08 -0.40 21.83
N GLU A 191 7.38 -0.43 22.96
CA GLU A 191 7.88 -0.96 24.24
C GLU A 191 8.32 -2.43 24.19
N GLN A 192 8.07 -3.18 23.11
CA GLN A 192 8.68 -4.51 22.87
C GLN A 192 10.21 -4.48 22.63
N GLY A 193 10.86 -3.31 22.75
CA GLY A 193 12.31 -3.13 22.71
C GLY A 193 13.03 -3.31 24.05
N HIS A 194 12.49 -4.04 25.03
CA HIS A 194 13.21 -4.36 26.28
C HIS A 194 14.54 -5.11 26.03
N ALA A 195 14.68 -5.79 24.89
CA ALA A 195 15.83 -6.64 24.62
C ALA A 195 17.15 -5.89 24.37
N THR A 196 17.15 -4.63 23.91
CA THR A 196 18.42 -3.98 23.50
C THR A 196 19.19 -3.41 24.70
N LEU A 197 18.48 -2.80 25.67
CA LEU A 197 19.07 -2.39 26.95
C LEU A 197 19.47 -3.62 27.79
N ASP A 198 18.69 -4.69 27.70
CA ASP A 198 18.98 -5.96 28.37
C ASP A 198 20.15 -6.71 27.70
N ALA A 199 20.33 -6.61 26.39
CA ALA A 199 21.42 -7.28 25.67
C ALA A 199 22.79 -6.66 25.96
N GLU A 200 22.94 -5.34 25.98
CA GLU A 200 24.22 -4.70 26.38
C GLU A 200 24.55 -5.00 27.84
N THR A 201 23.55 -4.99 28.71
CA THR A 201 23.70 -5.36 30.13
C THR A 201 24.07 -6.83 30.28
N ALA A 202 23.39 -7.73 29.57
CA ALA A 202 23.65 -9.17 29.58
C ALA A 202 25.03 -9.50 28.98
N MET A 203 25.48 -8.78 27.94
CA MET A 203 26.83 -8.93 27.40
C MET A 203 27.89 -8.48 28.42
N ALA A 204 27.67 -7.37 29.11
CA ALA A 204 28.57 -6.91 30.16
C ALA A 204 28.63 -7.91 31.34
N GLU A 205 27.50 -8.50 31.72
CA GLU A 205 27.46 -9.55 32.74
C GLU A 205 28.17 -10.85 32.30
N LEU A 206 27.98 -11.27 31.04
CA LEU A 206 28.69 -12.41 30.46
C LEU A 206 30.22 -12.18 30.42
N GLU A 207 30.66 -10.98 30.07
CA GLU A 207 32.09 -10.61 30.07
C GLU A 207 32.67 -10.63 31.49
N GLN A 208 31.91 -10.13 32.47
CA GLN A 208 32.32 -10.16 33.88
C GLN A 208 32.40 -11.60 34.43
N LEU A 209 31.47 -12.48 34.04
CA LEU A 209 31.47 -13.89 34.38
C LEU A 209 32.68 -14.62 33.75
N ALA A 210 32.97 -14.38 32.47
CA ALA A 210 34.13 -14.95 31.78
C ALA A 210 35.46 -14.49 32.41
N GLY A 211 35.56 -13.20 32.76
CA GLY A 211 36.74 -12.64 33.43
C GLY A 211 36.98 -13.23 34.83
N ARG A 212 35.92 -13.63 35.55
CA ARG A 212 36.03 -14.31 36.86
C ARG A 212 36.42 -15.77 36.68
N ALA A 213 35.86 -16.48 35.71
CA ALA A 213 36.21 -17.87 35.42
C ALA A 213 37.72 -18.04 35.09
N GLY A 214 38.30 -17.10 34.33
CA GLY A 214 39.74 -17.08 34.04
C GLY A 214 40.62 -16.87 35.28
N LYS A 215 40.17 -16.08 36.27
CA LYS A 215 40.90 -15.83 37.52
C LYS A 215 40.96 -17.05 38.44
N TYR A 216 39.93 -17.89 38.45
CA TYR A 216 39.92 -19.14 39.23
C TYR A 216 40.75 -20.26 38.59
N ALA A 217 40.95 -20.23 37.27
CA ALA A 217 41.81 -21.18 36.56
C ALA A 217 43.32 -20.86 36.73
N ALA A 218 43.68 -19.58 36.93
CA ALA A 218 45.05 -19.13 37.15
C ALA A 218 45.51 -19.15 38.63
N SER A 219 44.59 -19.40 39.57
CA SER A 219 44.87 -19.46 41.01
C SER A 219 44.95 -20.89 41.57
N ARG A 220 45.21 -21.88 40.71
CA ARG A 220 45.41 -23.29 41.10
C ARG A 220 46.81 -23.73 40.70
#